data_AF-Q0ZNY3-F1
#
_entry.id   AF-Q0ZNY3-F1
#
_cell.length_a   1.000
_cell.length_b   1.000
_cell.length_c   1.000
_cell.angle_alpha   90.00
_cell.angle_beta   90.00
_cell.angle_gamma   90.00
#
_symmetry.space_group_name_H-M   'P 1'
#
loop_
_entity.id
_entity.type
_entity.pdbx_description
1 polymer ?
#
loop_
_entity_poly.entity_id
_entity_poly.type
_entity_poly.pdbx_seq_one_letter_code
_entity_poly.pdbx_strand_id
1 'polypeptide(L)'
;IIYIILIAFFMMNIFVGFVIVTFQEQGETEYKNCELDKNQRQCVQYALKARPLRCYIPKNPYQYQVWYAVTSSYFEYLMFALIMLNTICLGMQHYNQSKE
;
A
#
# COMPACT_ATOMS: atom_id res chain seq x y z
N ILE A 1 -13.48 -37.09 -10.94
CA ILE A 1 -13.49 -35.61 -10.81
C ILE A 1 -13.48 -35.19 -9.33
N ILE A 2 -14.50 -35.52 -8.54
CA ILE A 2 -14.57 -35.15 -7.10
C ILE A 2 -13.32 -35.61 -6.31
N TYR A 3 -12.89 -36.86 -6.50
CA TYR A 3 -11.67 -37.40 -5.88
C TYR A 3 -10.40 -36.59 -6.21
N ILE A 4 -10.25 -36.16 -7.46
CA ILE A 4 -9.09 -35.37 -7.92
C ILE A 4 -9.10 -33.98 -7.26
N ILE A 5 -10.28 -33.34 -7.17
CA ILE A 5 -10.43 -32.03 -6.53
C ILE A 5 -10.07 -32.11 -5.04
N LEU A 6 -10.56 -33.12 -4.32
CA LEU A 6 -10.28 -33.27 -2.89
C LEU A 6 -8.79 -33.49 -2.61
N ILE A 7 -8.13 -34.34 -3.39
CA ILE A 7 -6.69 -34.59 -3.24
C ILE A 7 -5.87 -33.35 -3.59
N ALA A 8 -6.18 -32.69 -4.72
CA ALA A 8 -5.47 -31.48 -5.12
C ALA A 8 -5.61 -30.36 -4.07
N PHE A 9 -6.82 -30.18 -3.53
CA PHE A 9 -7.06 -29.20 -2.47
C PHE A 9 -6.28 -29.53 -1.19
N PHE A 10 -6.28 -30.80 -0.76
CA PHE A 10 -5.55 -31.21 0.44
C PHE A 10 -4.03 -31.08 0.27
N MET A 11 -3.50 -31.47 -0.89
CA MET A 11 -2.07 -31.32 -1.22
C MET A 11 -1.63 -29.85 -1.22
N MET A 12 -2.43 -28.94 -1.78
CA MET A 12 -2.13 -27.51 -1.76
C MET A 12 -2.13 -26.95 -0.33
N ASN A 13 -3.08 -27.35 0.52
CA ASN A 13 -3.14 -26.87 1.91
C ASN A 13 -1.98 -27.39 2.76
N ILE A 14 -1.59 -28.66 2.59
CA ILE A 14 -0.38 -29.20 3.25
C ILE A 14 0.86 -28.43 2.81
N PHE A 15 1.01 -28.19 1.52
CA PHE A 15 2.15 -27.48 0.98
C PHE A 15 2.25 -26.05 1.55
N VAL A 16 1.15 -25.30 1.52
CA VAL A 16 1.08 -23.95 2.09
C VAL A 16 1.39 -23.96 3.58
N GLY A 17 0.81 -24.90 4.34
CA GLY A 17 1.09 -25.04 5.78
C GLY A 17 2.56 -25.30 6.09
N PHE A 18 3.19 -26.23 5.36
CA PHE A 18 4.61 -26.54 5.51
C PHE A 18 5.50 -25.33 5.20
N VAL A 19 5.21 -24.62 4.11
CA VAL A 19 5.95 -23.41 3.72
C VAL A 19 5.82 -22.31 4.78
N ILE A 20 4.61 -22.08 5.31
CA ILE A 20 4.39 -21.09 6.37
C ILE A 20 5.20 -21.42 7.62
N VAL A 21 5.12 -22.66 8.11
CA VAL A 21 5.85 -23.09 9.32
C VAL A 21 7.36 -22.95 9.12
N THR A 22 7.86 -23.35 7.95
CA THR A 22 9.28 -23.21 7.61
C THR A 22 9.73 -21.75 7.61
N PHE A 23 8.94 -20.84 7.05
CA PHE A 23 9.24 -19.40 7.07
C PHE A 23 9.18 -18.80 8.47
N GLN A 24 8.26 -19.27 9.32
CA GLN A 24 8.19 -18.86 10.71
C GLN A 24 9.44 -19.31 11.46
N GLU A 25 9.86 -20.57 11.31
CA GLU A 25 11.05 -21.10 11.97
C GLU A 25 12.35 -20.41 11.50
N GLN A 26 12.51 -20.17 10.20
CA GLN A 26 13.61 -19.39 9.65
C GLN A 26 13.59 -17.95 10.16
N GLY A 27 12.42 -17.31 10.14
CA GLY A 27 12.21 -15.94 10.59
C GLY A 27 12.23 -15.75 12.11
N GLU A 28 12.24 -16.81 12.91
CA GLU A 28 12.49 -16.78 14.35
C GLU A 28 13.95 -17.09 14.67
N THR A 29 14.57 -18.01 13.93
CA THR A 29 15.97 -18.42 14.13
C THR A 29 16.95 -17.28 13.86
N GLU A 30 16.67 -16.39 12.90
CA GLU A 30 17.46 -15.17 12.66
C GLU A 30 17.49 -14.21 13.88
N TYR A 31 16.51 -14.31 14.79
CA TYR A 31 16.32 -13.37 15.90
C TYR A 31 16.59 -13.98 17.30
N LYS A 32 16.84 -15.30 17.40
CA LYS A 32 17.01 -16.03 18.68
C LYS A 32 18.20 -15.54 19.55
N ASN A 33 19.17 -14.82 18.98
CA ASN A 33 20.41 -14.43 19.66
C ASN A 33 20.51 -12.93 19.99
N CYS A 34 19.40 -12.17 19.97
CA CYS A 34 19.40 -10.74 20.27
C CYS A 34 18.50 -10.43 21.47
N GLU A 35 18.98 -9.54 22.36
CA GLU A 35 18.23 -9.10 23.55
C GLU A 35 17.02 -8.20 23.21
N LEU A 36 16.96 -7.68 21.98
CA LEU A 36 15.86 -6.84 21.50
C LEU A 36 14.84 -7.64 20.68
N ASP A 37 13.56 -7.43 21.01
CA ASP A 37 12.42 -7.94 20.22
C ASP A 37 12.35 -7.28 18.82
N LYS A 38 11.66 -7.95 17.88
CA LYS A 38 11.45 -7.47 16.50
C LYS A 38 10.93 -6.03 16.45
N ASN A 39 9.96 -5.70 17.32
CA ASN A 39 9.35 -4.36 17.35
C ASN A 39 10.33 -3.29 17.86
N GLN A 40 11.12 -3.63 18.87
CA GLN A 40 12.14 -2.72 19.42
C GLN A 40 13.21 -2.43 18.39
N ARG A 41 13.67 -3.45 17.66
CA ARG A 41 14.66 -3.28 16.59
C ARG A 41 14.15 -2.38 15.47
N GLN A 42 12.90 -2.57 15.04
CA GLN A 42 12.29 -1.70 14.03
C GLN A 42 12.20 -0.25 14.50
N CYS A 43 11.81 -0.03 15.76
CA CYS A 43 11.76 1.30 16.36
C CYS A 43 13.14 1.96 16.43
N VAL A 44 14.15 1.24 16.94
CA VAL A 44 15.54 1.73 17.04
C VAL A 44 16.12 2.00 15.66
N GLN A 45 15.91 1.10 14.70
CA GLN A 45 16.37 1.30 13.33
C GLN A 45 15.70 2.50 12.68
N TYR A 46 14.40 2.70 12.89
CA TYR A 46 13.68 3.88 12.41
C TYR A 46 14.23 5.15 13.04
N ALA A 47 14.39 5.19 14.36
CA ALA A 47 14.94 6.34 15.07
C ALA A 47 16.36 6.71 14.60
N LEU A 48 17.21 5.70 14.35
CA LEU A 48 18.60 5.92 13.90
C LEU A 48 18.72 6.28 12.41
N LYS A 49 17.80 5.80 11.55
CA LYS A 49 17.89 6.00 10.09
C LYS A 49 16.93 7.06 9.54
N ALA A 50 16.00 7.57 10.36
CA ALA A 50 15.04 8.57 9.92
C ALA A 50 15.77 9.82 9.42
N ARG A 51 15.35 10.30 8.25
CA ARG A 51 15.81 11.57 7.67
C ARG A 51 14.65 12.56 7.68
N PRO A 52 14.93 13.86 7.86
CA PRO A 52 13.88 14.87 7.85
C PRO A 52 13.18 14.90 6.49
N LEU A 53 11.86 15.06 6.53
CA LEU A 53 11.04 15.28 5.34
C LEU A 53 11.30 16.70 4.79
N ARG A 54 11.34 16.83 3.46
CA ARG A 54 11.50 18.13 2.81
C ARG A 54 10.13 18.79 2.64
N CYS A 55 9.82 19.76 3.49
CA CYS A 55 8.63 20.61 3.34
C CYS A 55 9.00 21.92 2.62
N TYR A 56 8.43 22.14 1.43
CA TYR A 56 8.66 23.34 0.63
C TYR A 56 7.61 24.40 0.92
N ILE A 57 7.88 25.28 1.90
CA ILE A 57 6.96 26.36 2.29
C ILE A 57 7.40 27.66 1.59
N PRO A 58 6.54 28.29 0.76
CA PRO A 58 6.88 29.54 0.07
C PRO A 58 6.91 30.73 1.05
N LYS A 59 7.80 31.69 0.81
CA LYS A 59 7.95 32.91 1.65
C LYS A 59 7.10 34.09 1.19
N ASN A 60 6.77 34.17 -0.10
CA ASN A 60 6.01 35.28 -0.66
C ASN A 60 4.51 35.14 -0.32
N PRO A 61 3.83 36.21 0.13
CA PRO A 61 2.44 36.13 0.61
C PRO A 61 1.46 35.66 -0.48
N TYR A 62 1.64 36.12 -1.72
CA TYR A 62 0.83 35.66 -2.85
C TYR A 62 1.03 34.19 -3.19
N GLN A 63 2.28 33.69 -3.13
CA GLN A 63 2.58 32.27 -3.34
C GLN A 63 2.05 31.41 -2.19
N TYR A 64 2.07 31.95 -0.96
CA TYR A 64 1.53 31.26 0.20
C TYR A 64 0.02 31.05 0.10
N GLN A 65 -0.74 32.04 -0.41
CA GLN A 65 -2.18 31.87 -0.65
C GLN A 65 -2.49 30.71 -1.62
N VAL A 66 -1.74 30.62 -2.73
CA VAL A 66 -1.90 29.53 -3.69
C VAL A 66 -1.47 28.19 -3.08
N TRP A 67 -0.33 28.15 -2.40
CA TRP A 67 0.17 26.95 -1.74
C TRP A 67 -0.81 26.43 -0.69
N TYR A 68 -1.43 27.33 0.08
CA TYR A 68 -2.45 26.97 1.08
C TYR A 68 -3.70 26.38 0.42
N ALA A 69 -4.15 26.94 -0.71
CA ALA A 69 -5.28 26.39 -1.46
C ALA A 69 -4.97 24.98 -2.02
N VAL A 70 -3.81 24.80 -2.64
CA VAL A 70 -3.40 23.52 -3.25
C VAL A 70 -3.13 22.44 -2.19
N THR A 71 -2.59 22.81 -1.04
CA THR A 71 -2.30 21.89 0.08
C THR A 71 -3.54 21.60 0.93
N SER A 72 -4.69 22.21 0.63
CA SER A 72 -5.92 21.98 1.39
C SER A 72 -6.57 20.64 1.04
N SER A 73 -7.15 19.96 2.05
CA SER A 73 -7.87 18.70 1.82
C SER A 73 -9.04 18.84 0.85
N TYR A 74 -9.67 20.01 0.76
CA TYR A 74 -10.73 20.27 -0.23
C TYR A 74 -10.23 20.10 -1.66
N PHE A 75 -9.02 20.59 -1.95
CA PHE A 75 -8.42 20.43 -3.27
C PHE A 75 -8.03 18.98 -3.54
N GLU A 76 -7.55 18.25 -2.52
CA GLU A 76 -7.28 16.80 -2.62
C GLU A 76 -8.55 16.02 -2.99
N TYR A 77 -9.68 16.27 -2.32
CA TYR A 77 -10.95 15.62 -2.63
C TYR A 77 -11.48 16.00 -4.01
N LEU A 78 -11.31 17.26 -4.45
CA LEU A 78 -11.68 17.71 -5.79
C LEU A 78 -10.90 16.93 -6.86
N MET A 79 -9.56 16.85 -6.71
CA MET A 79 -8.70 16.11 -7.64
C MET A 79 -9.06 14.63 -7.67
N PHE A 80 -9.30 14.02 -6.51
CA PHE A 80 -9.73 12.62 -6.43
C PHE A 80 -11.07 12.39 -7.15
N ALA A 81 -12.05 13.28 -6.94
CA ALA A 81 -13.35 13.21 -7.62
C ALA A 81 -13.21 13.34 -9.13
N LEU A 82 -12.37 14.26 -9.62
CA LEU A 82 -12.10 14.43 -11.06
C LEU A 82 -11.46 13.18 -11.68
N ILE A 83 -10.51 12.54 -11.00
CA ILE A 83 -9.88 11.29 -11.45
C ILE A 83 -10.92 10.16 -11.49
N MET A 84 -11.76 10.04 -10.47
CA MET A 84 -12.83 9.04 -10.42
C MET A 84 -13.84 9.25 -11.55
N LEU A 85 -14.28 10.49 -11.76
CA LEU A 85 -15.18 10.84 -12.87
C LEU A 85 -14.55 10.53 -14.22
N ASN A 86 -13.28 10.87 -14.43
CA ASN A 86 -12.58 10.54 -15.67
C ASN A 86 -12.51 9.02 -15.90
N THR A 87 -12.25 8.24 -14.85
CA THR A 87 -12.25 6.77 -14.91
C THR A 87 -13.62 6.22 -15.30
N ILE A 88 -14.70 6.78 -14.74
CA ILE A 88 -16.07 6.42 -15.12
C ILE A 88 -16.35 6.81 -16.58
N CYS A 89 -16.00 8.03 -16.99
CA CYS A 89 -16.18 8.50 -18.37
C CYS A 89 -15.47 7.60 -19.39
N LEU A 90 -14.26 7.15 -19.09
CA LEU A 90 -13.53 6.19 -19.93
C LEU A 90 -14.20 4.81 -19.90
N GLY A 91 -14.68 4.35 -18.74
CA GLY A 91 -15.36 3.07 -18.58
C GLY A 91 -16.77 2.99 -19.18
N MET A 92 -17.41 4.13 -19.45
CA MET A 92 -18.75 4.17 -20.07
C MET A 92 -18.72 3.94 -21.59
N GLN A 93 -17.54 3.90 -22.22
CA GLN A 93 -17.39 3.65 -23.65
C GLN A 93 -17.79 2.20 -23.99
N HIS A 94 -18.66 2.01 -24.98
CA HIS A 94 -19.13 0.70 -25.42
C HIS A 94 -19.31 0.62 -26.94
N TYR A 95 -19.29 -0.60 -27.47
CA TYR A 95 -19.45 -0.83 -28.90
C TYR A 95 -20.87 -0.48 -29.37
N ASN A 96 -21.00 0.22 -30.51
CA ASN A 96 -22.24 0.78 -31.06
C ASN A 96 -22.89 1.92 -30.25
N GLN A 97 -22.10 2.79 -29.62
CA GLN A 97 -22.60 4.01 -29.00
C GLN A 97 -23.32 4.95 -29.99
N SER A 98 -24.44 5.54 -29.57
CA SER A 98 -25.13 6.59 -30.30
C SER A 98 -24.24 7.81 -30.44
N LYS A 99 -24.30 8.47 -31.61
CA LYS A 99 -23.59 9.73 -31.87
C LYS A 99 -24.38 10.88 -31.22
N GLU A 100 -24.18 11.09 -29.92
CA GLU A 100 -24.47 12.37 -29.27
C GLU A 100 -23.20 12.94 -28.65
#